data_AF-A0A957FQQ1-F1
#
_entry.id   AF-A0A957FQQ1-F1
#
_cell.length_a   1.000
_cell.length_b   1.000
_cell.length_c   1.000
_cell.angle_alpha   90.00
_cell.angle_beta   90.00
_cell.angle_gamma   90.00
#
_symmetry.space_group_name_H-M   'P 1'
#
loop_
_entity.id
_entity.type
_entity.pdbx_description
1 polymer ?
#
loop_
_entity_poly.entity_id
_entity_poly.type
_entity_poly.pdbx_seq_one_letter_code
_entity_poly.pdbx_strand_id
1 'polypeptide(L)'
;MSKPKVRSAVKFDLFADAARKHKIETLGDPLQVIARHIDFDHLTQVIDELLPRGAATKGGRPPYPTAVMVRILILKYLYKLSDEQMEYQLLDRMSYQRFCLLADSANVPDRNTIWHYQQRLGAGGVTALFQAVDGQLLQRGYMARCGQIIDATLVPAPIQHFTKEDREQLEQGRIPSDWNEAKRRQKDLDATHTKKHGKGYHGYKLSISVDVRHKFIRKITTGTASEHDSTHFDEVLDEHNTSGDVYADRGYPSAQRSEMLDVLGYRDHIQRKAKPGKPLSECQKGRNKRIAKTRARVEHPFAQMRHMGGKLIRTIGQARATVAMTMMATCYNLKRLAKFLDDGVDAFYKNKPSKTKVRLQGANA
;
A
#
# COMPACT_ATOMS: atom_id res chain seq x y z
N MET A 1 -47.17 44.63 -10.66
CA MET A 1 -46.83 43.97 -9.38
C MET A 1 -45.69 42.99 -9.62
N SER A 2 -44.50 43.28 -9.10
CA SER A 2 -43.35 42.38 -9.20
C SER A 2 -43.58 41.17 -8.28
N LYS A 3 -43.53 39.95 -8.81
CA LYS A 3 -43.67 38.72 -8.00
C LYS A 3 -42.62 38.75 -6.88
N PRO A 4 -42.98 38.47 -5.62
CA PRO A 4 -42.00 38.42 -4.53
C PRO A 4 -40.93 37.38 -4.88
N LYS A 5 -39.67 37.80 -4.95
CA LYS A 5 -38.53 36.89 -5.17
C LYS A 5 -38.54 35.86 -4.05
N VAL A 6 -38.87 34.62 -4.39
CA VAL A 6 -38.77 33.46 -3.48
C VAL A 6 -37.33 33.42 -2.96
N ARG A 7 -37.15 33.58 -1.65
CA ARG A 7 -35.83 33.49 -1.02
C ARG A 7 -35.34 32.05 -1.18
N SER A 8 -34.31 31.86 -1.99
CA SER A 8 -33.65 30.56 -2.18
C SER A 8 -32.28 30.55 -1.49
N ALA A 9 -31.91 29.41 -0.93
CA ALA A 9 -30.54 29.17 -0.44
C ALA A 9 -29.53 29.03 -1.60
N VAL A 10 -30.01 28.75 -2.82
CA VAL A 10 -29.17 28.71 -4.03
C VAL A 10 -28.88 30.15 -4.46
N LYS A 11 -27.62 30.56 -4.32
CA LYS A 11 -27.13 31.86 -4.78
C LYS A 11 -26.22 31.64 -6.00
N PHE A 12 -26.51 32.38 -7.07
CA PHE A 12 -25.64 32.42 -8.24
C PHE A 12 -24.65 33.57 -8.06
N ASP A 13 -23.37 33.26 -8.21
CA ASP A 13 -22.26 34.20 -8.11
C ASP A 13 -21.28 33.91 -9.25
N LEU A 14 -20.77 34.96 -9.89
CA LEU A 14 -19.76 34.86 -10.94
C LEU A 14 -18.46 34.23 -10.41
N PHE A 15 -18.18 34.41 -9.10
CA PHE A 15 -16.99 33.87 -8.43
C PHE A 15 -17.26 32.63 -7.57
N ALA A 16 -18.40 31.95 -7.80
CA ALA A 16 -18.78 30.77 -7.04
C ALA A 16 -17.68 29.70 -7.00
N ASP A 17 -16.93 29.51 -8.08
CA ASP A 17 -15.84 28.54 -8.16
C ASP A 17 -14.65 28.89 -7.27
N ALA A 18 -14.23 30.17 -7.29
CA ALA A 18 -13.16 30.66 -6.43
C ALA A 18 -13.57 30.57 -4.95
N ALA A 19 -14.81 30.94 -4.62
CA ALA A 19 -15.35 30.83 -3.26
C ALA A 19 -15.42 29.37 -2.78
N ARG A 20 -15.86 28.44 -3.63
CA ARG A 20 -15.85 27.00 -3.34
C ARG A 20 -14.43 26.48 -3.11
N LYS A 21 -13.47 26.86 -3.95
CA LYS A 21 -12.06 26.48 -3.82
C LYS A 21 -11.47 26.96 -2.48
N HIS A 22 -11.70 28.21 -2.12
CA HIS A 22 -11.23 28.77 -0.85
C HIS A 22 -11.86 28.07 0.37
N LYS A 23 -13.16 27.76 0.29
CA LYS A 23 -13.85 26.99 1.35
C LYS A 23 -13.27 25.58 1.50
N ILE A 24 -12.98 24.89 0.40
CA ILE A 24 -12.33 23.56 0.43
C ILE A 24 -10.95 23.64 1.08
N GLU A 25 -10.15 24.66 0.75
CA GLU A 25 -8.84 24.88 1.37
C GLU A 25 -8.95 25.12 2.88
N THR A 26 -9.96 25.88 3.31
CA THR A 26 -10.24 26.14 4.72
C THR A 26 -10.66 24.87 5.47
N LEU A 27 -11.43 23.99 4.82
CA LEU A 27 -11.86 22.71 5.40
C LEU A 27 -10.71 21.68 5.50
N GLY A 28 -9.62 21.89 4.77
CA GLY A 28 -8.45 21.01 4.72
C GLY A 28 -8.64 19.86 3.74
N ASP A 29 -7.98 19.94 2.58
CA ASP A 29 -7.95 18.85 1.59
C ASP A 29 -6.90 17.79 1.98
N PRO A 30 -7.30 16.55 2.31
CA PRO A 30 -6.36 15.48 2.69
C PRO A 30 -5.31 15.17 1.62
N LEU A 31 -5.62 15.38 0.33
CA LEU A 31 -4.67 15.15 -0.76
C LEU A 31 -3.60 16.22 -0.79
N GLN A 32 -3.95 17.46 -0.43
CA GLN A 32 -2.97 18.54 -0.32
C GLN A 32 -2.04 18.36 0.87
N VAL A 33 -2.49 17.72 1.95
CA VAL A 33 -1.62 17.30 3.06
C VAL A 33 -0.56 16.32 2.58
N ILE A 34 -0.94 15.34 1.76
CA ILE A 34 0.02 14.41 1.13
C ILE A 34 0.97 15.17 0.21
N ALA A 35 0.45 16.02 -0.67
CA ALA A 35 1.24 16.81 -1.62
C ALA A 35 2.26 17.73 -0.94
N ARG A 36 1.94 18.26 0.25
CA ARG A 36 2.81 19.16 1.03
C ARG A 36 3.95 18.42 1.72
N HIS A 37 3.69 17.23 2.25
CA HIS A 37 4.62 16.56 3.15
C HIS A 37 5.54 15.56 2.46
N ILE A 38 5.09 14.98 1.36
CA ILE A 38 5.83 14.01 0.57
C ILE A 38 6.64 14.74 -0.50
N ASP A 39 7.93 14.41 -0.60
CA ASP A 39 8.78 14.91 -1.66
C ASP A 39 8.51 14.11 -2.94
N PHE A 40 7.60 14.62 -3.75
CA PHE A 40 7.26 13.99 -5.04
C PHE A 40 8.37 14.16 -6.08
N ASP A 41 9.19 15.21 -5.98
CA ASP A 41 10.23 15.48 -6.96
C ASP A 41 11.30 14.39 -6.87
N HIS A 42 11.72 14.03 -5.64
CA HIS A 42 12.61 12.90 -5.41
C HIS A 42 12.01 11.57 -5.91
N LEU A 43 10.73 11.30 -5.63
CA LEU A 43 10.07 10.08 -6.14
C LEU A 43 10.08 10.03 -7.68
N THR A 44 9.88 11.16 -8.33
CA THR A 44 9.84 11.22 -9.80
C THR A 44 11.21 11.11 -10.42
N GLN A 45 12.23 11.66 -9.78
CA GLN A 45 13.61 11.53 -10.22
C GLN A 45 14.04 10.05 -10.23
N VAL A 46 13.76 9.31 -9.15
CA VAL A 46 14.07 7.87 -9.05
C VAL A 46 13.42 7.08 -10.18
N ILE A 47 12.17 7.42 -10.54
CA ILE A 47 11.46 6.76 -11.64
C ILE A 47 11.98 7.18 -13.02
N ASP A 48 12.32 8.45 -13.22
CA ASP A 48 12.87 8.94 -14.49
C ASP A 48 14.26 8.35 -14.77
N GLU A 49 15.08 8.13 -13.73
CA GLU A 49 16.37 7.46 -13.82
C GLU A 49 16.20 5.97 -14.20
N LEU A 50 15.24 5.28 -13.59
CA LEU A 50 14.98 3.86 -13.87
C LEU A 50 14.29 3.65 -15.23
N LEU A 51 13.38 4.56 -15.60
CA LEU A 51 12.53 4.47 -16.79
C LEU A 51 12.59 5.80 -17.55
N PRO A 52 13.68 6.04 -18.31
CA PRO A 52 13.86 7.28 -19.07
C PRO A 52 12.71 7.50 -20.04
N ARG A 53 12.13 8.70 -20.01
CA ARG A 53 11.06 9.08 -20.94
C ARG A 53 11.59 8.98 -22.38
N GLY A 54 10.78 8.39 -23.27
CA GLY A 54 11.14 8.27 -24.68
C GLY A 54 11.45 9.65 -25.28
N ALA A 55 12.52 9.75 -26.06
CA ALA A 55 12.92 11.00 -26.68
C ALA A 55 11.79 11.52 -27.58
N ALA A 56 11.39 12.78 -27.40
CA ALA A 56 10.37 13.45 -28.22
C ALA A 56 10.79 13.61 -29.70
N THR A 57 12.00 13.20 -30.06
CA THR A 57 12.62 13.34 -31.37
C THR A 57 12.03 12.43 -32.44
N LYS A 58 11.32 11.34 -32.08
CA LYS A 58 10.79 10.37 -33.07
C LYS A 58 9.35 10.64 -33.55
N GLY A 59 8.77 11.79 -33.20
CA GLY A 59 7.39 12.15 -33.56
C GLY A 59 6.32 11.37 -32.78
N GLY A 60 5.18 12.00 -32.50
CA GLY A 60 4.09 11.46 -31.68
C GLY A 60 3.68 12.39 -30.53
N ARG A 61 2.59 12.06 -29.82
CA ARG A 61 2.14 12.83 -28.65
C ARG A 61 3.21 12.72 -27.54
N PRO A 62 3.72 13.85 -27.00
CA PRO A 62 4.69 13.81 -25.91
C PRO A 62 4.16 13.05 -24.69
N PRO A 63 5.02 12.29 -23.98
CA PRO A 63 4.61 11.59 -22.78
C PRO A 63 4.26 12.58 -21.65
N TYR A 64 3.26 12.23 -20.84
CA TYR A 64 2.95 13.01 -19.64
C TYR A 64 4.14 13.02 -18.65
N PRO A 65 4.32 14.10 -17.87
CA PRO A 65 5.33 14.13 -16.84
C PRO A 65 5.16 13.02 -15.81
N THR A 66 6.27 12.45 -15.35
CA THR A 66 6.31 11.37 -14.36
C THR A 66 5.63 11.77 -13.05
N ALA A 67 5.76 13.05 -12.63
CA ALA A 67 5.05 13.61 -11.48
C ALA A 67 3.54 13.44 -11.57
N VAL A 68 2.95 13.76 -12.72
CA VAL A 68 1.50 13.63 -12.96
C VAL A 68 1.11 12.15 -12.86
N MET A 69 1.84 11.26 -13.54
CA MET A 69 1.50 9.85 -13.61
C MET A 69 1.65 9.12 -12.26
N VAL A 70 2.70 9.40 -11.49
CA VAL A 70 2.88 8.85 -10.13
C VAL A 70 1.75 9.30 -9.20
N ARG A 71 1.37 10.57 -9.24
CA ARG A 71 0.24 11.11 -8.45
C ARG A 71 -1.08 10.45 -8.84
N ILE A 72 -1.34 10.25 -10.13
CA ILE A 72 -2.52 9.52 -10.63
C ILE A 72 -2.54 8.08 -10.10
N LEU A 73 -1.42 7.36 -10.16
CA LEU A 73 -1.36 6.00 -9.62
C LEU A 73 -1.65 5.98 -8.11
N ILE A 74 -1.10 6.93 -7.35
CA ILE A 74 -1.38 7.03 -5.92
C ILE A 74 -2.89 7.24 -5.66
N LEU A 75 -3.55 8.13 -6.40
CA LEU A 75 -5.01 8.32 -6.28
C LEU A 75 -5.78 7.04 -6.63
N LYS A 76 -5.41 6.39 -7.73
CA LYS A 76 -6.03 5.14 -8.20
C LYS A 76 -6.03 4.08 -7.10
N TYR A 77 -4.91 3.89 -6.40
CA TYR A 77 -4.80 2.90 -5.33
C TYR A 77 -5.40 3.37 -4.00
N LEU A 78 -5.28 4.65 -3.64
CA LEU A 78 -5.88 5.19 -2.41
C LEU A 78 -7.41 5.07 -2.40
N TYR A 79 -8.05 5.28 -3.55
CA TYR A 79 -9.51 5.28 -3.70
C TYR A 79 -10.06 4.08 -4.46
N LYS A 80 -9.22 3.10 -4.80
CA LYS A 80 -9.61 1.87 -5.51
C LYS A 80 -10.37 2.15 -6.81
N LEU A 81 -9.79 2.97 -7.67
CA LEU A 81 -10.38 3.36 -8.95
C LEU A 81 -9.87 2.44 -10.08
N SER A 82 -10.75 2.10 -11.02
CA SER A 82 -10.33 1.52 -12.30
C SER A 82 -9.66 2.58 -13.17
N ASP A 83 -9.04 2.19 -14.28
CA ASP A 83 -8.43 3.16 -15.19
C ASP A 83 -9.48 4.10 -15.81
N GLU A 84 -10.65 3.57 -16.16
CA GLU A 84 -11.79 4.33 -16.70
C GLU A 84 -12.37 5.29 -15.65
N GLN A 85 -12.52 4.81 -14.42
CA GLN A 85 -12.98 5.66 -13.33
C GLN A 85 -11.94 6.72 -12.99
N MET A 86 -10.65 6.42 -13.08
CA MET A 86 -9.61 7.42 -12.85
C MET A 86 -9.69 8.55 -13.89
N GLU A 87 -9.84 8.22 -15.17
CA GLU A 87 -10.05 9.20 -16.24
C GLU A 87 -11.29 10.08 -15.97
N TYR A 88 -12.44 9.46 -15.69
CA TYR A 88 -13.67 10.20 -15.37
C TYR A 88 -13.50 11.11 -14.15
N GLN A 89 -12.89 10.62 -13.08
CA GLN A 89 -12.69 11.40 -11.85
C GLN A 89 -11.65 12.52 -12.03
N LEU A 90 -10.70 12.38 -12.95
CA LEU A 90 -9.80 13.49 -13.32
C LEU A 90 -10.54 14.60 -14.07
N LEU A 91 -11.59 14.30 -14.82
CA LEU A 91 -12.41 15.31 -15.49
C LEU A 91 -13.40 15.99 -14.54
N ASP A 92 -13.97 15.23 -13.60
CA ASP A 92 -15.04 15.71 -12.71
C ASP A 92 -14.50 16.41 -11.44
N ARG A 93 -13.41 15.91 -10.83
CA ARG A 93 -12.97 16.37 -9.50
C ARG A 93 -11.77 17.29 -9.56
N MET A 94 -12.03 18.56 -9.24
CA MET A 94 -10.99 19.58 -9.09
C MET A 94 -9.90 19.22 -8.06
N SER A 95 -10.23 18.53 -6.97
CA SER A 95 -9.21 18.11 -5.97
C SER A 95 -8.21 17.12 -6.56
N TYR A 96 -8.65 16.23 -7.46
CA TYR A 96 -7.78 15.27 -8.12
C TYR A 96 -6.91 15.96 -9.15
N GLN A 97 -7.48 16.88 -9.93
CA GLN A 97 -6.70 17.70 -10.86
C GLN A 97 -5.62 18.51 -10.13
N ARG A 98 -5.96 19.16 -9.02
CA ARG A 98 -5.00 19.89 -8.18
C ARG A 98 -3.90 18.98 -7.65
N PHE A 99 -4.27 17.81 -7.10
CA PHE A 99 -3.28 16.86 -6.59
C PHE A 99 -2.35 16.36 -7.69
N CYS A 100 -2.86 16.12 -8.90
CA CYS A 100 -2.11 15.60 -10.04
C CYS A 100 -1.43 16.67 -10.91
N LEU A 101 -1.45 17.94 -10.50
CA LEU A 101 -0.85 19.07 -11.26
C LEU A 101 -1.52 19.30 -12.63
N LEU A 102 -2.83 19.06 -12.72
CA LEU A 102 -3.65 19.18 -13.93
C LEU A 102 -4.73 20.28 -13.84
N ALA A 103 -4.72 21.11 -12.79
CA ALA A 103 -5.77 22.10 -12.54
C ALA A 103 -5.98 23.09 -13.70
N ASP A 104 -4.91 23.46 -14.40
CA ASP A 104 -4.93 24.40 -15.53
C ASP A 104 -4.67 23.68 -16.87
N SER A 105 -4.74 22.35 -16.89
CA SER A 105 -4.51 21.55 -18.09
C SER A 105 -5.79 21.35 -18.89
N ALA A 106 -5.73 21.63 -20.19
CA ALA A 106 -6.81 21.29 -21.12
C ALA A 106 -6.94 19.78 -21.38
N ASN A 107 -5.87 19.02 -21.14
CA ASN A 107 -5.79 17.60 -21.43
C ASN A 107 -5.55 16.77 -20.15
N VAL A 108 -6.22 15.62 -20.05
CA VAL A 108 -5.96 14.63 -19.00
C VAL A 108 -5.51 13.30 -19.62
N PRO A 109 -4.70 12.49 -18.90
CA PRO A 109 -4.39 11.14 -19.34
C PRO A 109 -5.64 10.29 -19.44
N ASP A 110 -5.82 9.63 -20.59
CA ASP A 110 -6.90 8.66 -20.78
C ASP A 110 -6.60 7.33 -20.06
N ARG A 111 -7.60 6.46 -19.98
CA ARG A 111 -7.50 5.11 -19.43
C ARG A 111 -6.29 4.34 -19.96
N ASN A 112 -6.05 4.38 -21.27
CA ASN A 112 -4.99 3.61 -21.91
C ASN A 112 -3.61 4.13 -21.50
N THR A 113 -3.45 5.45 -21.43
CA THR A 113 -2.22 6.11 -20.98
C THR A 113 -1.87 5.71 -19.55
N ILE A 114 -2.86 5.70 -18.64
CA ILE A 114 -2.68 5.27 -17.26
C ILE A 114 -2.27 3.78 -17.22
N TRP A 115 -2.96 2.94 -17.99
CA TRP A 115 -2.67 1.51 -18.07
C TRP A 115 -1.25 1.24 -18.60
N HIS A 116 -0.87 1.84 -19.72
CA HIS A 116 0.46 1.69 -20.33
C HIS A 116 1.56 2.15 -19.39
N TYR A 117 1.35 3.26 -18.67
CA TYR A 117 2.30 3.73 -17.68
C TYR A 117 2.47 2.73 -16.54
N GLN A 118 1.38 2.16 -16.03
CA GLN A 118 1.45 1.13 -14.99
C GLN A 118 2.17 -0.14 -15.47
N GLN A 119 1.92 -0.57 -16.71
CA GLN A 119 2.65 -1.71 -17.31
C GLN A 119 4.14 -1.43 -17.44
N ARG A 120 4.49 -0.21 -17.89
CA ARG A 120 5.88 0.22 -18.05
C ARG A 120 6.60 0.34 -16.71
N LEU A 121 5.92 0.81 -15.67
CA LEU A 121 6.46 0.91 -14.32
C LEU A 121 6.88 -0.49 -13.80
N GLY A 122 6.01 -1.49 -14.01
CA GLY A 122 6.29 -2.88 -13.67
C GLY A 122 6.62 -3.08 -12.19
N ALA A 123 7.06 -4.30 -11.84
CA ALA A 123 7.44 -4.62 -10.47
C ALA A 123 8.68 -3.82 -10.00
N GLY A 124 9.69 -3.66 -10.88
CA GLY A 124 10.90 -2.91 -10.56
C GLY A 124 10.64 -1.44 -10.20
N GLY A 125 9.81 -0.75 -10.97
CA GLY A 125 9.50 0.66 -10.73
C GLY A 125 8.67 0.91 -9.48
N VAL A 126 7.71 0.03 -9.15
CA VAL A 126 6.97 0.18 -7.89
C VAL A 126 7.84 -0.14 -6.67
N THR A 127 8.78 -1.06 -6.80
CA THR A 127 9.74 -1.39 -5.73
C THR A 127 10.68 -0.20 -5.51
N ALA A 128 11.18 0.43 -6.57
CA ALA A 128 11.97 1.66 -6.48
C ALA A 128 11.17 2.80 -5.82
N LEU A 129 9.89 2.96 -6.19
CA LEU A 129 9.00 3.94 -5.55
C LEU A 129 8.81 3.65 -4.05
N PHE A 130 8.60 2.38 -3.70
CA PHE A 130 8.45 1.95 -2.30
C PHE A 130 9.72 2.24 -1.50
N GLN A 131 10.90 1.91 -2.05
CA GLN A 131 12.19 2.18 -1.43
C GLN A 131 12.46 3.68 -1.28
N ALA A 132 12.11 4.50 -2.28
CA ALA A 132 12.25 5.95 -2.20
C ALA A 132 11.36 6.56 -1.10
N VAL A 133 10.15 6.02 -0.91
CA VAL A 133 9.29 6.39 0.23
C VAL A 133 9.91 5.97 1.56
N ASP A 134 10.49 4.76 1.65
CA ASP A 134 11.19 4.33 2.87
C ASP A 134 12.43 5.20 3.16
N GLY A 135 13.17 5.62 2.13
CA GLY A 135 14.25 6.60 2.25
C GLY A 135 13.78 7.92 2.87
N GLN A 136 12.63 8.44 2.45
CA GLN A 136 12.03 9.63 3.08
C GLN A 136 11.64 9.37 4.55
N LEU A 137 11.16 8.18 4.90
CA LEU A 137 10.87 7.82 6.30
C LEU A 137 12.14 7.89 7.16
N LEU A 138 13.24 7.34 6.66
CA LEU A 138 14.53 7.30 7.35
C LEU A 138 15.11 8.71 7.53
N GLN A 139 15.09 9.54 6.49
CA GLN A 139 15.55 10.93 6.54
C GLN A 139 14.77 11.78 7.57
N ARG A 140 13.47 11.51 7.73
CA ARG A 140 12.61 12.17 8.73
C ARG A 140 12.74 11.57 10.14
N GLY A 141 13.65 10.60 10.33
CA GLY A 141 13.96 10.00 11.63
C GLY A 141 13.03 8.86 12.05
N TYR A 142 12.03 8.51 11.24
CA TYR A 142 11.15 7.36 11.49
C TYR A 142 11.89 6.07 11.15
N MET A 143 12.93 5.73 11.92
CA MET A 143 13.64 4.44 11.84
C MET A 143 12.86 3.35 12.60
N ALA A 144 13.00 2.10 12.15
CA ALA A 144 12.52 0.96 12.91
C ALA A 144 13.44 0.74 14.14
N ARG A 145 12.90 1.01 15.33
CA ARG A 145 13.67 1.02 16.60
C ARG A 145 13.12 0.12 17.68
N CYS A 146 11.92 -0.41 17.49
CA CYS A 146 11.21 -1.16 18.53
C CYS A 146 10.92 -2.60 18.11
N GLY A 147 11.67 -3.11 17.14
CA GLY A 147 11.52 -4.42 16.55
C GLY A 147 10.70 -4.40 15.27
N GLN A 148 10.56 -5.57 14.67
CA GLN A 148 9.82 -5.80 13.44
C GLN A 148 8.78 -6.90 13.63
N ILE A 149 7.61 -6.68 13.02
CA ILE A 149 6.54 -7.67 12.95
C ILE A 149 6.52 -8.24 11.55
N ILE A 150 6.74 -9.55 11.44
CA ILE A 150 6.63 -10.29 10.19
C ILE A 150 5.29 -11.01 10.18
N ASP A 151 4.49 -10.75 9.16
CA ASP A 151 3.20 -11.39 8.99
C ASP A 151 2.79 -11.48 7.52
N ALA A 152 1.94 -12.47 7.22
CA ALA A 152 1.45 -12.73 5.88
C ALA A 152 -0.08 -12.75 5.80
N THR A 153 -0.63 -12.08 4.79
CA THR A 153 -2.04 -12.16 4.44
C THR A 153 -2.22 -12.81 3.08
N LEU A 154 -3.30 -13.57 2.93
CA LEU A 154 -3.77 -14.02 1.63
C LEU A 154 -4.57 -12.90 0.98
N VAL A 155 -4.31 -12.66 -0.31
CA VAL A 155 -5.00 -11.68 -1.14
C VAL A 155 -5.83 -12.44 -2.17
N PRO A 156 -7.18 -12.44 -2.03
CA PRO A 156 -8.04 -13.22 -2.92
C PRO A 156 -7.94 -12.73 -4.37
N ALA A 157 -7.95 -13.65 -5.33
CA ALA A 157 -8.12 -13.39 -6.75
C ALA A 157 -9.40 -14.07 -7.27
N PRO A 158 -9.95 -13.67 -8.44
CA PRO A 158 -11.08 -14.36 -9.06
C PRO A 158 -10.75 -15.84 -9.30
N ILE A 159 -11.61 -16.73 -8.82
CA ILE A 159 -11.45 -18.17 -9.03
C ILE A 159 -11.62 -18.49 -10.50
N GLN A 160 -10.62 -19.15 -11.08
CA GLN A 160 -10.69 -19.63 -12.45
C GLN A 160 -11.37 -20.99 -12.51
N HIS A 161 -12.36 -21.10 -13.39
CA HIS A 161 -13.01 -22.37 -13.70
C HIS A 161 -12.32 -22.99 -14.92
N PHE A 162 -11.87 -24.23 -14.74
CA PHE A 162 -11.21 -25.07 -15.74
C PHE A 162 -11.89 -26.45 -15.75
N THR A 163 -12.06 -27.02 -16.93
CA THR A 163 -12.49 -28.42 -17.06
C THR A 163 -11.38 -29.37 -16.61
N LYS A 164 -11.67 -30.66 -16.46
CA LYS A 164 -10.65 -31.65 -16.09
C LYS A 164 -9.56 -31.76 -17.18
N GLU A 165 -9.99 -31.77 -18.44
CA GLU A 165 -9.11 -31.80 -19.61
C GLU A 165 -8.22 -30.56 -19.71
N ASP A 166 -8.76 -29.37 -19.42
CA ASP A 166 -7.97 -28.13 -19.37
C ASP A 166 -6.83 -28.24 -18.34
N ARG A 167 -7.12 -28.80 -17.15
CA ARG A 167 -6.13 -28.93 -16.07
C ARG A 167 -5.02 -29.91 -16.43
N GLU A 168 -5.37 -31.07 -16.98
CA GLU A 168 -4.40 -32.09 -17.41
C GLU A 168 -3.45 -31.53 -18.48
N GLN A 169 -3.97 -30.72 -19.42
CA GLN A 169 -3.15 -30.05 -20.43
C GLN A 169 -2.23 -28.99 -19.83
N LEU A 170 -2.75 -28.15 -18.92
CA LEU A 170 -1.97 -27.11 -18.24
C LEU A 170 -0.86 -27.70 -17.36
N GLU A 171 -1.12 -28.81 -16.66
CA GLU A 171 -0.12 -29.54 -15.88
C GLU A 171 1.02 -30.10 -16.76
N GLN A 172 0.71 -30.47 -18.01
CA GLN A 172 1.69 -30.86 -19.02
C GLN A 172 2.38 -29.66 -19.71
N GLY A 173 2.11 -28.43 -19.27
CA GLY A 173 2.62 -27.21 -19.88
C GLY A 173 2.03 -26.89 -21.26
N ARG A 174 0.94 -27.55 -21.65
CA ARG A 174 0.24 -27.33 -22.91
C ARG A 174 -0.95 -26.41 -22.69
N ILE A 175 -1.10 -25.40 -23.55
CA ILE A 175 -2.28 -24.53 -23.51
C ILE A 175 -3.42 -25.21 -24.27
N PRO A 176 -4.64 -25.28 -23.70
CA PRO A 176 -5.78 -25.88 -24.40
C PRO A 176 -6.02 -25.26 -25.78
N SER A 177 -6.28 -26.13 -26.76
CA SER A 177 -6.43 -25.75 -28.17
C SER A 177 -7.68 -24.90 -28.42
N ASP A 178 -8.72 -25.05 -27.60
CA ASP A 178 -9.96 -24.27 -27.63
C ASP A 178 -9.79 -22.84 -27.07
N TRP A 179 -8.63 -22.52 -26.46
CA TRP A 179 -8.38 -21.19 -25.93
C TRP A 179 -7.80 -20.28 -27.01
N ASN A 180 -8.64 -19.39 -27.53
CA ASN A 180 -8.18 -18.27 -28.34
C ASN A 180 -7.35 -17.26 -27.52
N GLU A 181 -6.66 -16.35 -28.20
CA GLU A 181 -5.77 -15.36 -27.56
C GLU A 181 -6.51 -14.49 -26.52
N ALA A 182 -7.75 -14.11 -26.79
CA ALA A 182 -8.57 -13.31 -25.87
C ALA A 182 -8.90 -14.07 -24.58
N LYS A 183 -9.30 -15.35 -24.68
CA LYS A 183 -9.57 -16.24 -23.55
C LYS A 183 -8.30 -16.43 -22.71
N ARG A 184 -7.15 -16.67 -23.35
CA ARG A 184 -5.85 -16.79 -22.66
C ARG A 184 -5.51 -15.55 -21.83
N ARG A 185 -5.71 -14.35 -22.37
CA ARG A 185 -5.46 -13.08 -21.66
C ARG A 185 -6.34 -12.87 -20.42
N GLN A 186 -7.48 -13.57 -20.32
CA GLN A 186 -8.41 -13.47 -19.19
C GLN A 186 -8.18 -14.55 -18.11
N LYS A 187 -7.34 -15.55 -18.38
CA LYS A 187 -7.05 -16.64 -17.45
C LYS A 187 -5.81 -16.32 -16.62
N ASP A 188 -5.98 -16.31 -15.30
CA ASP A 188 -4.86 -16.24 -14.37
C ASP A 188 -4.36 -17.65 -14.08
N LEU A 189 -3.16 -17.96 -14.58
CA LEU A 189 -2.50 -19.25 -14.37
C LEU A 189 -1.52 -19.22 -13.19
N ASP A 190 -1.18 -18.03 -12.67
CA ASP A 190 -0.20 -17.87 -11.60
C ASP A 190 -0.86 -17.95 -10.22
N ALA A 191 -2.13 -17.55 -10.10
CA ALA A 191 -2.89 -17.61 -8.86
C ALA A 191 -3.11 -19.07 -8.41
N THR A 192 -2.72 -19.40 -7.18
CA THR A 192 -2.82 -20.77 -6.65
C THR A 192 -3.87 -20.90 -5.55
N HIS A 193 -4.19 -22.15 -5.19
CA HIS A 193 -5.11 -22.48 -4.11
C HIS A 193 -4.36 -22.89 -2.84
N THR A 194 -4.89 -22.48 -1.68
CA THR A 194 -4.41 -22.93 -0.37
C THR A 194 -5.59 -23.13 0.59
N LYS A 195 -5.41 -23.93 1.65
CA LYS A 195 -6.44 -24.16 2.67
C LYS A 195 -5.94 -23.64 4.02
N LYS A 196 -6.61 -22.61 4.55
CA LYS A 196 -6.30 -22.02 5.86
C LYS A 196 -7.53 -22.09 6.76
N HIS A 197 -7.38 -22.66 7.96
CA HIS A 197 -8.48 -22.83 8.92
C HIS A 197 -9.73 -23.52 8.36
N GLY A 198 -9.53 -24.57 7.55
CA GLY A 198 -10.63 -25.33 6.93
C GLY A 198 -11.29 -24.64 5.73
N LYS A 199 -10.99 -23.36 5.47
CA LYS A 199 -11.50 -22.61 4.32
C LYS A 199 -10.49 -22.61 3.19
N GLY A 200 -10.96 -22.81 1.96
CA GLY A 200 -10.16 -22.67 0.74
C GLY A 200 -9.99 -21.20 0.39
N TYR A 201 -8.80 -20.84 -0.06
CA TYR A 201 -8.44 -19.52 -0.56
C TYR A 201 -7.78 -19.68 -1.94
N HIS A 202 -8.04 -18.74 -2.84
CA HIS A 202 -7.44 -18.68 -4.16
C HIS A 202 -6.87 -17.28 -4.40
N GLY A 203 -5.63 -17.19 -4.86
CA GLY A 203 -5.00 -15.92 -5.21
C GLY A 203 -3.53 -15.88 -4.83
N TYR A 204 -3.16 -14.77 -4.20
CA TYR A 204 -1.78 -14.40 -3.92
C TYR A 204 -1.52 -14.29 -2.42
N LYS A 205 -0.24 -14.18 -2.08
CA LYS A 205 0.23 -13.98 -0.71
C LYS A 205 1.04 -12.70 -0.64
N LEU A 206 0.75 -11.92 0.40
CA LEU A 206 1.47 -10.70 0.73
C LEU A 206 2.09 -10.87 2.12
N SER A 207 3.42 -10.90 2.15
CA SER A 207 4.20 -10.88 3.39
C SER A 207 4.82 -9.50 3.57
N ILE A 208 4.72 -8.98 4.78
CA ILE A 208 5.28 -7.65 5.12
C ILE A 208 6.08 -7.73 6.41
N SER A 209 7.12 -6.89 6.50
CA SER A 209 7.76 -6.52 7.75
C SER A 209 7.33 -5.11 8.13
N VAL A 210 6.87 -4.94 9.37
CA VAL A 210 6.31 -3.70 9.88
C VAL A 210 7.05 -3.25 11.14
N ASP A 211 7.45 -1.98 11.19
CA ASP A 211 7.99 -1.36 12.40
C ASP A 211 6.94 -1.40 13.53
N VAL A 212 7.33 -1.97 14.67
CA VAL A 212 6.45 -2.09 15.82
C VAL A 212 5.92 -0.72 16.24
N ARG A 213 6.74 0.34 16.27
CA ARG A 213 6.33 1.62 16.90
C ARG A 213 5.40 2.45 16.03
N HIS A 214 5.80 2.78 14.81
CA HIS A 214 5.07 3.70 13.94
C HIS A 214 4.14 2.97 12.97
N LYS A 215 4.28 1.63 12.85
CA LYS A 215 3.51 0.77 11.94
C LYS A 215 3.80 1.08 10.46
N PHE A 216 4.99 1.53 10.12
CA PHE A 216 5.42 1.64 8.71
C PHE A 216 5.83 0.27 8.17
N ILE A 217 5.49 -0.01 6.92
CA ILE A 217 5.93 -1.21 6.21
C ILE A 217 7.37 -0.96 5.74
N ARG A 218 8.30 -1.86 6.06
CA ARG A 218 9.74 -1.75 5.73
C ARG A 218 10.15 -2.64 4.58
N LYS A 219 9.69 -3.89 4.60
CA LYS A 219 9.90 -4.85 3.53
C LYS A 219 8.59 -5.50 3.14
N ILE A 220 8.53 -5.91 1.88
CA ILE A 220 7.40 -6.57 1.26
C ILE A 220 7.91 -7.67 0.34
N THR A 221 7.27 -8.83 0.44
CA THR A 221 7.42 -9.95 -0.49
C THR A 221 6.03 -10.38 -0.92
N THR A 222 5.92 -10.74 -2.20
CA THR A 222 4.68 -11.24 -2.78
C THR A 222 4.93 -12.57 -3.45
N GLY A 223 4.01 -13.50 -3.27
CA GLY A 223 4.10 -14.85 -3.81
C GLY A 223 2.71 -15.40 -4.13
N THR A 224 2.66 -16.68 -4.50
CA THR A 224 1.38 -17.34 -4.74
C THR A 224 0.74 -17.79 -3.41
N ALA A 225 -0.57 -18.05 -3.37
CA ALA A 225 -1.24 -18.41 -2.12
C ALA A 225 -0.70 -19.72 -1.49
N SER A 226 -0.25 -20.67 -2.30
CA SER A 226 0.30 -21.97 -1.89
C SER A 226 1.75 -21.91 -1.43
N GLU A 227 2.48 -20.84 -1.75
CA GLU A 227 3.90 -20.70 -1.40
C GLU A 227 4.13 -20.83 0.11
N HIS A 228 5.24 -21.44 0.54
CA HIS A 228 5.44 -21.72 1.95
C HIS A 228 5.84 -20.46 2.73
N ASP A 229 5.22 -20.23 3.89
CA ASP A 229 5.41 -19.00 4.68
C ASP A 229 6.89 -18.80 5.08
N SER A 230 7.68 -19.88 5.22
CA SER A 230 9.10 -19.76 5.59
C SER A 230 9.95 -19.01 4.58
N THR A 231 9.74 -19.20 3.27
CA THR A 231 10.55 -18.53 2.23
C THR A 231 10.37 -17.02 2.32
N HIS A 232 9.12 -16.57 2.46
CA HIS A 232 8.83 -15.15 2.56
C HIS A 232 9.38 -14.51 3.84
N PHE A 233 9.60 -15.29 4.92
CA PHE A 233 10.12 -14.74 6.18
C PHE A 233 11.51 -14.16 5.98
N ASP A 234 12.36 -14.92 5.30
CA ASP A 234 13.77 -14.58 5.14
C ASP A 234 13.90 -13.35 4.23
N GLU A 235 13.05 -13.24 3.20
CA GLU A 235 13.03 -12.08 2.30
C GLU A 235 12.53 -10.78 2.96
N VAL A 236 11.55 -10.88 3.87
CA VAL A 236 11.00 -9.69 4.54
C VAL A 236 11.71 -9.32 5.84
N LEU A 237 12.67 -10.13 6.31
CA LEU A 237 13.47 -9.78 7.47
C LEU A 237 14.30 -8.52 7.17
N ASP A 238 14.06 -7.46 7.92
CA ASP A 238 14.75 -6.19 7.76
C ASP A 238 16.01 -6.13 8.62
N GLU A 239 17.16 -6.24 7.97
CA GLU A 239 18.49 -6.23 8.60
C GLU A 239 18.92 -4.84 9.07
N HIS A 240 18.25 -3.79 8.60
CA HIS A 240 18.55 -2.42 9.01
C HIS A 240 17.74 -1.98 10.24
N ASN A 241 16.95 -2.88 10.82
CA ASN A 241 16.24 -2.61 12.05
C ASN A 241 17.21 -2.56 13.23
N THR A 242 17.22 -1.42 13.92
CA THR A 242 18.13 -1.22 15.06
C THR A 242 17.78 -2.07 16.29
N SER A 243 16.56 -2.62 16.36
CA SER A 243 16.21 -3.60 17.38
C SER A 243 16.26 -5.03 16.82
N GLY A 244 16.90 -5.91 17.58
CA GLY A 244 16.92 -7.35 17.30
C GLY A 244 15.58 -8.07 17.54
N ASP A 245 14.50 -7.39 17.95
CA ASP A 245 13.23 -8.08 18.24
C ASP A 245 12.45 -8.45 16.97
N VAL A 246 12.22 -9.74 16.74
CA VAL A 246 11.46 -10.25 15.58
C VAL A 246 10.19 -10.98 16.03
N TYR A 247 9.03 -10.38 15.75
CA TYR A 247 7.72 -10.91 16.13
C TYR A 247 7.04 -11.61 14.95
N ALA A 248 6.71 -12.90 15.10
CA ALA A 248 5.98 -13.64 14.05
C ALA A 248 4.97 -14.66 14.59
N ASP A 249 4.17 -15.18 13.68
CA ASP A 249 3.07 -16.12 13.96
C ASP A 249 3.53 -17.55 14.23
N ARG A 250 2.58 -18.40 14.65
CA ARG A 250 2.81 -19.82 14.97
C ARG A 250 3.09 -20.71 13.76
N GLY A 251 3.01 -20.19 12.54
CA GLY A 251 3.37 -20.82 11.27
C GLY A 251 4.85 -20.68 10.94
N TYR A 252 5.54 -19.69 11.51
CA TYR A 252 6.97 -19.48 11.29
C TYR A 252 7.98 -20.24 12.18
N PRO A 253 7.67 -20.96 13.27
CA PRO A 253 8.73 -21.55 14.09
C PRO A 253 9.39 -22.75 13.38
N SER A 254 10.71 -22.69 13.20
CA SER A 254 11.55 -23.85 12.85
C SER A 254 12.86 -23.82 13.68
N ALA A 255 13.51 -24.98 13.82
CA ALA A 255 14.78 -25.07 14.54
C ALA A 255 15.86 -24.23 13.83
N GLN A 256 16.00 -24.44 12.52
CA GLN A 256 16.90 -23.67 11.65
C GLN A 256 16.66 -22.15 11.74
N ARG A 257 15.40 -21.70 11.84
CA ARG A 257 15.10 -20.27 11.96
C ARG A 257 15.46 -19.71 13.33
N SER A 258 15.25 -20.49 14.38
CA SER A 258 15.64 -20.06 15.72
C SER A 258 17.16 -19.90 15.82
N GLU A 259 17.90 -20.82 15.21
CA GLU A 259 19.36 -20.77 15.10
C GLU A 259 19.83 -19.61 14.21
N MET A 260 19.23 -19.43 13.03
CA MET A 260 19.53 -18.31 12.13
C MET A 260 19.32 -16.95 12.84
N LEU A 261 18.19 -16.79 13.54
CA LEU A 261 17.92 -15.56 14.29
C LEU A 261 18.95 -15.33 15.39
N ASP A 262 19.35 -16.38 16.12
CA ASP A 262 20.35 -16.30 17.18
C ASP A 262 21.73 -15.89 16.62
N VAL A 263 22.17 -16.54 15.53
CA VAL A 263 23.44 -16.21 14.83
C VAL A 263 23.46 -14.77 14.33
N LEU A 264 22.33 -14.28 13.83
CA LEU A 264 22.17 -12.90 13.35
C LEU A 264 21.94 -11.89 14.49
N GLY A 265 21.90 -12.33 15.76
CA GLY A 265 21.73 -11.46 16.93
C GLY A 265 20.29 -11.00 17.18
N TYR A 266 19.29 -11.65 16.57
CA TYR A 266 17.87 -11.38 16.78
C TYR A 266 17.30 -12.15 17.96
N ARG A 267 16.39 -11.50 18.69
CA ARG A 267 15.56 -12.10 19.73
C ARG A 267 14.31 -12.71 19.12
N ASP A 268 14.22 -14.04 19.20
CA ASP A 268 13.08 -14.84 18.72
C ASP A 268 11.79 -14.56 19.53
N HIS A 269 10.89 -13.77 18.94
CA HIS A 269 9.52 -13.57 19.38
C HIS A 269 8.50 -14.21 18.44
N ILE A 270 8.78 -15.42 17.95
CA ILE A 270 7.86 -16.26 17.17
C ILE A 270 6.97 -17.08 18.10
N GLN A 271 5.65 -17.12 17.86
CA GLN A 271 4.72 -17.88 18.69
C GLN A 271 5.02 -19.40 18.65
N ARG A 272 5.02 -20.06 19.81
CA ARG A 272 5.22 -21.51 19.89
C ARG A 272 3.94 -22.25 19.47
N LYS A 273 4.10 -23.35 18.74
CA LYS A 273 3.02 -24.26 18.32
C LYS A 273 3.01 -25.50 19.22
N ALA A 274 1.82 -25.96 19.61
CA ALA A 274 1.68 -27.24 20.29
C ALA A 274 2.15 -28.38 19.38
N LYS A 275 2.78 -29.40 19.95
CA LYS A 275 3.14 -30.62 19.23
C LYS A 275 2.07 -31.70 19.48
N PRO A 276 1.88 -32.68 18.58
CA PRO A 276 1.01 -33.81 18.85
C PRO A 276 1.33 -34.45 20.21
N GLY A 277 0.31 -34.64 21.05
CA GLY A 277 0.45 -35.18 22.40
C GLY A 277 1.13 -34.27 23.43
N LYS A 278 1.55 -33.05 23.06
CA LYS A 278 2.20 -32.09 23.96
C LYS A 278 1.54 -30.71 23.86
N PRO A 279 0.51 -30.44 24.71
CA PRO A 279 -0.12 -29.14 24.76
C PRO A 279 0.86 -28.06 25.23
N LEU A 280 0.57 -26.80 24.91
CA LEU A 280 1.39 -25.68 25.38
C LEU A 280 1.28 -25.55 26.90
N SER A 281 2.42 -25.36 27.57
CA SER A 281 2.44 -25.01 28.99
C SER A 281 1.86 -23.61 29.24
N GLU A 282 1.44 -23.33 30.48
CA GLU A 282 0.92 -22.00 30.84
C GLU A 282 1.95 -20.89 30.59
N CYS A 283 3.24 -21.16 30.81
CA CYS A 283 4.32 -20.23 30.47
C CYS A 283 4.39 -19.95 28.96
N GLN A 284 4.27 -21.00 28.12
CA GLN A 284 4.25 -20.84 26.66
C GLN A 284 3.01 -20.09 26.18
N LYS A 285 1.84 -20.36 26.77
CA LYS A 285 0.61 -19.59 26.49
C LYS A 285 0.78 -18.12 26.87
N GLY A 286 1.35 -17.84 28.04
CA GLY A 286 1.68 -16.48 28.49
C GLY A 286 2.63 -15.75 27.53
N ARG A 287 3.70 -16.42 27.08
CA ARG A 287 4.61 -15.89 26.05
C ARG A 287 3.86 -15.59 24.74
N ASN A 288 3.07 -16.54 24.24
CA ASN A 288 2.29 -16.35 23.02
C ASN A 288 1.30 -15.20 23.12
N LYS A 289 0.67 -14.98 24.29
CA LYS A 289 -0.24 -13.85 24.56
C LYS A 289 0.50 -12.51 24.50
N ARG A 290 1.70 -12.41 25.08
CA ARG A 290 2.53 -11.19 24.98
C ARG A 290 2.92 -10.88 23.54
N ILE A 291 3.37 -11.89 22.79
CA ILE A 291 3.72 -11.76 21.37
C ILE A 291 2.50 -11.35 20.54
N ALA A 292 1.34 -11.98 20.78
CA ALA A 292 0.10 -11.66 20.07
C ALA A 292 -0.31 -10.19 20.25
N LYS A 293 -0.13 -9.64 21.46
CA LYS A 293 -0.43 -8.22 21.75
C LYS A 293 0.41 -7.27 20.88
N THR A 294 1.70 -7.54 20.73
CA THR A 294 2.57 -6.74 19.85
C THR A 294 2.22 -6.95 18.38
N ARG A 295 2.02 -8.21 17.96
CA ARG A 295 1.67 -8.55 16.57
C ARG A 295 0.37 -7.95 16.10
N ALA A 296 -0.63 -7.79 16.96
CA ALA A 296 -1.92 -7.18 16.60
C ALA A 296 -1.79 -5.80 15.94
N ARG A 297 -0.65 -5.11 16.11
CA ARG A 297 -0.37 -3.84 15.43
C ARG A 297 -0.27 -3.96 13.91
N VAL A 298 0.10 -5.13 13.37
CA VAL A 298 0.18 -5.41 11.91
C VAL A 298 -1.20 -5.46 11.24
N GLU A 299 -2.26 -5.68 12.01
CA GLU A 299 -3.62 -5.66 11.48
C GLU A 299 -4.02 -4.27 10.95
N HIS A 300 -3.39 -3.19 11.43
CA HIS A 300 -3.66 -1.84 10.92
C HIS A 300 -3.20 -1.64 9.46
N PRO A 301 -1.94 -1.94 9.08
CA PRO A 301 -1.54 -1.93 7.67
C PRO A 301 -2.40 -2.86 6.82
N PHE A 302 -2.66 -4.10 7.27
CA PHE A 302 -3.52 -5.01 6.50
C PHE A 302 -4.95 -4.51 6.33
N ALA A 303 -5.58 -3.95 7.36
CA ALA A 303 -6.90 -3.37 7.25
C ALA A 303 -6.93 -2.22 6.24
N GLN A 304 -5.97 -1.30 6.30
CA GLN A 304 -5.89 -0.19 5.35
C GLN A 304 -5.65 -0.68 3.91
N MET A 305 -4.78 -1.68 3.72
CA MET A 305 -4.56 -2.30 2.40
C MET A 305 -5.81 -3.03 1.90
N ARG A 306 -6.58 -3.70 2.77
CA ARG A 306 -7.88 -4.29 2.39
C ARG A 306 -8.90 -3.23 1.98
N HIS A 307 -8.91 -2.05 2.61
CA HIS A 307 -9.75 -0.94 2.17
C HIS A 307 -9.34 -0.43 0.77
N MET A 308 -8.04 -0.36 0.49
CA MET A 308 -7.51 0.08 -0.82
C MET A 308 -7.68 -0.98 -1.92
N GLY A 309 -7.46 -2.26 -1.63
CA GLY A 309 -7.60 -3.37 -2.59
C GLY A 309 -9.03 -3.87 -2.76
N GLY A 310 -9.89 -3.65 -1.77
CA GLY A 310 -11.23 -4.21 -1.69
C GLY A 310 -11.24 -5.72 -1.43
N LYS A 311 -12.27 -6.40 -1.94
CA LYS A 311 -12.51 -7.83 -1.66
C LYS A 311 -11.50 -8.78 -2.32
N LEU A 312 -10.98 -8.40 -3.49
CA LEU A 312 -10.08 -9.23 -4.31
C LEU A 312 -9.23 -8.36 -5.23
N ILE A 313 -8.07 -8.88 -5.61
CA ILE A 313 -7.20 -8.29 -6.63
C ILE A 313 -7.68 -8.71 -8.02
N ARG A 314 -7.78 -7.76 -8.95
CA ARG A 314 -8.33 -8.01 -10.30
C ARG A 314 -7.26 -8.15 -11.38
N THR A 315 -6.00 -8.00 -11.02
CA THR A 315 -4.89 -8.16 -11.94
C THR A 315 -4.67 -9.64 -12.23
N ILE A 316 -4.29 -9.93 -13.47
CA ILE A 316 -3.97 -11.29 -13.93
C ILE A 316 -2.44 -11.42 -13.94
N GLY A 317 -1.94 -12.47 -13.29
CA GLY A 317 -0.53 -12.82 -13.22
C GLY A 317 0.24 -12.19 -12.04
N GLN A 318 1.26 -12.92 -11.58
CA GLN A 318 2.07 -12.61 -10.40
C GLN A 318 2.72 -11.23 -10.49
N ALA A 319 3.29 -10.87 -11.65
CA ALA A 319 3.98 -9.59 -11.82
C ALA A 319 3.03 -8.40 -11.60
N ARG A 320 1.80 -8.46 -12.13
CA ARG A 320 0.80 -7.40 -11.96
C ARG A 320 0.20 -7.41 -10.55
N ALA A 321 0.07 -8.59 -9.95
CA ALA A 321 -0.35 -8.72 -8.56
C ALA A 321 0.68 -8.07 -7.61
N THR A 322 1.97 -8.32 -7.86
CA THR A 322 3.11 -7.70 -7.17
C THR A 322 3.05 -6.17 -7.28
N VAL A 323 2.81 -5.65 -8.49
CA VAL A 323 2.64 -4.21 -8.73
C VAL A 323 1.54 -3.62 -7.85
N ALA A 324 0.35 -4.23 -7.87
CA ALA A 324 -0.77 -3.72 -7.11
C ALA A 324 -0.57 -3.83 -5.59
N MET A 325 -0.03 -4.94 -5.09
CA MET A 325 0.26 -5.11 -3.66
C MET A 325 1.33 -4.13 -3.16
N THR A 326 2.39 -3.95 -3.92
CA THR A 326 3.46 -3.00 -3.59
C THR A 326 2.93 -1.56 -3.63
N MET A 327 2.15 -1.19 -4.64
CA MET A 327 1.52 0.14 -4.68
C MET A 327 0.57 0.40 -3.50
N MET A 328 -0.18 -0.60 -3.05
CA MET A 328 -1.01 -0.48 -1.84
C MET A 328 -0.15 -0.24 -0.60
N ALA A 329 0.98 -0.93 -0.45
CA ALA A 329 1.92 -0.72 0.64
C ALA A 329 2.59 0.67 0.58
N THR A 330 2.99 1.13 -0.61
CA THR A 330 3.52 2.48 -0.84
C THR A 330 2.50 3.55 -0.48
N CYS A 331 1.25 3.42 -0.95
CA CYS A 331 0.17 4.36 -0.63
C CYS A 331 -0.16 4.38 0.86
N TYR A 332 -0.09 3.23 1.53
CA TYR A 332 -0.23 3.14 2.98
C TYR A 332 0.85 3.97 3.70
N ASN A 333 2.13 3.74 3.36
CA ASN A 333 3.25 4.44 3.97
C ASN A 333 3.17 5.96 3.72
N LEU A 334 2.90 6.37 2.47
CA LEU A 334 2.73 7.78 2.09
C LEU A 334 1.64 8.48 2.89
N LYS A 335 0.43 7.90 2.91
CA LYS A 335 -0.71 8.47 3.66
C LYS A 335 -0.40 8.56 5.15
N ARG A 336 0.26 7.54 5.70
CA ARG A 336 0.63 7.48 7.11
C ARG A 336 1.70 8.52 7.47
N LEU A 337 2.73 8.65 6.63
CA LEU A 337 3.80 9.63 6.79
C LEU A 337 3.25 11.05 6.74
N ALA A 338 2.45 11.36 5.71
CA ALA A 338 1.81 12.66 5.58
C ALA A 338 0.98 13.02 6.82
N LYS A 339 0.20 12.06 7.35
CA LYS A 339 -0.59 12.29 8.57
C LYS A 339 0.29 12.50 9.81
N PHE A 340 1.37 11.75 9.95
CA PHE A 340 2.29 11.89 11.08
C PHE A 340 2.97 13.25 11.09
N LEU A 341 3.37 13.73 9.92
CA LEU A 341 3.99 15.05 9.77
C LEU A 341 2.98 16.19 10.03
N ASP A 342 1.76 16.06 9.53
CA ASP A 342 0.68 17.04 9.73
C ASP A 342 0.27 17.14 11.21
N ASP A 343 0.16 15.99 11.89
CA ASP A 343 -0.10 15.93 13.34
C ASP A 343 1.10 16.35 14.21
N GLY A 344 2.30 16.43 13.60
CA GLY A 344 3.55 16.66 14.31
C GLY A 344 3.90 15.54 15.29
N VAL A 345 3.65 14.28 14.90
CA VAL A 345 4.08 13.08 15.63
C VAL A 345 5.60 12.99 15.52
N ASP A 346 6.28 13.28 16.62
CA ASP A 346 7.74 13.13 16.72
C ASP A 346 8.15 11.67 16.49
N ALA A 347 9.20 11.46 15.70
CA ALA A 347 9.83 10.16 15.48
C ALA A 347 10.37 9.53 16.78
N PHE A 348 10.62 10.35 17.80
CA PHE A 348 10.98 9.90 19.15
C PHE A 348 9.80 9.85 20.11
N TYR A 349 8.59 10.20 19.66
CA TYR A 349 7.37 10.21 20.46
C TYR A 349 7.50 11.07 21.72
N LYS A 350 8.25 12.19 21.66
CA LYS A 350 8.13 13.22 22.70
C LYS A 350 6.71 13.77 22.59
N ASN A 351 5.88 13.50 23.60
CA ASN A 351 4.58 14.14 23.69
C ASN A 351 4.80 15.65 23.64
N LYS A 352 4.18 16.34 22.67
CA LYS A 352 4.07 17.80 22.78
C LYS A 352 3.40 18.08 24.13
N PRO A 353 3.93 19.00 24.96
CA PRO A 353 3.13 19.49 26.07
C PRO A 353 1.82 19.98 25.48
N SER A 354 0.70 19.46 26.01
CA SER A 354 -0.65 19.90 25.65
C SER A 354 -0.66 21.42 25.57
N LYS A 355 -1.28 21.99 24.54
CA LYS A 355 -1.61 23.42 24.48
C LYS A 355 -2.70 23.74 25.52
N THR A 356 -2.47 23.42 26.78
CA THR A 356 -3.20 24.00 27.90
C THR A 356 -2.56 25.36 28.10
N LYS A 357 -3.24 26.40 27.60
CA LYS A 357 -2.94 27.79 27.95
C LYS A 357 -2.73 27.87 29.47
N VAL A 358 -1.49 28.08 29.89
CA VAL A 358 -1.19 28.58 31.22
C VAL A 358 -1.75 30.00 31.26
N ARG A 359 -3.02 30.11 31.62
CA ARG A 359 -3.61 31.37 32.07
C ARG A 359 -3.14 31.49 33.52
N LEU A 360 -1.92 31.99 33.71
CA LEU A 360 -1.50 32.48 35.01
C LEU A 360 -2.53 33.53 35.42
N GLN A 361 -3.30 33.21 36.45
CA GLN A 361 -4.15 34.16 37.13
C GLN A 361 -3.24 35.26 37.68
N GLY A 362 -3.34 36.45 37.11
CA GLY A 362 -2.95 37.66 37.82
C GLY A 362 -3.96 37.88 38.94
N ALA A 363 -3.58 37.52 40.16
CA ALA A 363 -4.20 37.97 41.40
C ALA A 363 -3.07 38.03 42.43
N ASN A 364 -2.39 39.17 42.45
CA ASN A 364 -1.73 39.79 43.62
C ASN A 364 -1.07 41.10 43.15
N ALA A 365 -1.89 42.15 43.09
CA ALA A 365 -1.54 43.55 43.32
C ALA A 365 -2.84 44.30 43.61
#